data_AF-A0A7K3VUT7-F1
#
_entry.id   AF-A0A7K3VUT7-F1
#
_cell.length_a   1.000
_cell.length_b   1.000
_cell.length_c   1.000
_cell.angle_alpha   90.00
_cell.angle_beta   90.00
_cell.angle_gamma   90.00
#
_symmetry.space_group_name_H-M   'P 1'
#
loop_
_entity.id
_entity.type
_entity.pdbx_description
1 polymer ?
#
loop_
_entity_poly.entity_id
_entity_poly.type
_entity_poly.pdbx_seq_one_letter_code
_entity_poly.pdbx_strand_id
1 'polypeptide(L)'
;MLWDAGDPIEEQSSEILKLILKHRKSLYTTRLGKNVTLSFVYTTEVAARTAVSERDISGVISQVSDVSPDELPANTFDAGLNWFIAFPSNSSTPIDVVGWGKAIRA
;
A
#
# COMPACT_ATOMS: atom_id res chain seq x y z
N MET A 1 -13.91 14.94 -4.00
CA MET A 1 -13.86 13.57 -4.57
C MET A 1 -12.72 12.84 -3.88
N LEU A 2 -12.91 11.60 -3.46
CA LEU A 2 -11.87 10.78 -2.78
C LEU A 2 -11.06 10.02 -3.83
N TRP A 3 -9.79 9.73 -3.56
CA TRP A 3 -8.97 8.95 -4.48
C TRP A 3 -9.35 7.47 -4.39
N ASP A 4 -9.43 6.81 -5.54
CA ASP A 4 -9.68 5.38 -5.63
C ASP A 4 -8.39 4.70 -6.05
N ALA A 5 -7.91 3.80 -5.20
CA ALA A 5 -6.71 3.02 -5.45
C ALA A 5 -6.91 2.02 -6.60
N GLY A 6 -8.16 1.74 -6.96
CA GLY A 6 -8.55 0.70 -7.90
C GLY A 6 -8.33 -0.71 -7.34
N ASP A 7 -8.28 -1.67 -8.25
CA ASP A 7 -8.10 -3.09 -7.94
C ASP A 7 -6.74 -3.39 -7.26
N PRO A 8 -6.67 -4.47 -6.48
CA PRO A 8 -5.42 -4.88 -5.84
C PRO A 8 -4.36 -5.25 -6.90
N ILE A 9 -3.11 -4.93 -6.59
CA ILE A 9 -1.96 -5.29 -7.41
C ILE A 9 -1.52 -6.70 -7.01
N GLU A 10 -1.71 -7.70 -7.88
CA GLU A 10 -1.34 -9.10 -7.61
C GLU A 10 -0.15 -9.57 -8.45
N GLU A 11 0.74 -8.63 -8.78
CA GLU A 11 1.91 -8.86 -9.61
C GLU A 11 3.04 -9.59 -8.85
N GLN A 12 3.70 -10.55 -9.50
CA GLN A 12 4.79 -11.34 -8.91
C GLN A 12 6.17 -10.84 -9.33
N SER A 13 6.25 -9.98 -10.34
CA SER A 13 7.50 -9.32 -10.75
C SER A 13 7.74 -8.04 -9.95
N SER A 14 8.88 -7.97 -9.24
CA SER A 14 9.30 -6.77 -8.49
C SER A 14 9.41 -5.53 -9.38
N GLU A 15 9.87 -5.68 -10.63
CA GLU A 15 9.98 -4.57 -11.57
C GLU A 15 8.61 -4.02 -11.97
N ILE A 16 7.65 -4.91 -12.25
CA ILE A 16 6.29 -4.51 -12.65
C ILE A 16 5.53 -3.92 -11.45
N LEU A 17 5.69 -4.50 -10.24
CA LEU A 17 5.11 -3.96 -9.01
C LEU A 17 5.59 -2.52 -8.75
N LYS A 18 6.91 -2.27 -8.85
CA LYS A 18 7.50 -0.92 -8.76
C LYS A 18 6.90 0.03 -9.80
N LEU A 19 6.78 -0.42 -11.04
CA LEU A 19 6.26 0.40 -12.13
C LEU A 19 4.80 0.81 -11.89
N ILE A 20 3.94 -0.14 -11.50
CA ILE A 20 2.53 0.13 -11.21
C ILE A 20 2.39 1.09 -10.04
N LEU A 21 3.13 0.88 -8.94
CA LEU A 21 3.08 1.77 -7.78
C LEU A 21 3.60 3.16 -8.10
N LYS A 22 4.68 3.27 -8.87
CA LYS A 22 5.20 4.56 -9.35
C LYS A 22 4.16 5.27 -10.22
N HIS A 23 3.45 4.54 -11.08
CA HIS A 23 2.39 5.11 -11.91
C HIS A 23 1.21 5.61 -11.06
N ARG A 24 0.68 4.79 -10.13
CA ARG A 24 -0.40 5.20 -9.22
C ARG A 24 -0.02 6.42 -8.38
N LYS A 25 1.22 6.43 -7.85
CA LYS A 25 1.79 7.59 -7.15
C LYS A 25 1.79 8.82 -8.04
N SER A 26 2.26 8.72 -9.28
CA SER A 26 2.33 9.84 -10.22
C SER A 26 0.96 10.45 -10.53
N LEU A 27 -0.07 9.61 -10.68
CA LEU A 27 -1.44 10.08 -10.87
C LEU A 27 -1.96 10.78 -9.61
N TYR A 28 -1.70 10.21 -8.43
CA TYR A 28 -2.10 10.81 -7.16
C TYR A 28 -1.40 12.15 -6.88
N THR A 29 -0.09 12.27 -7.14
CA THR A 29 0.65 13.54 -7.02
C THR A 29 0.12 14.59 -7.98
N THR A 30 -0.21 14.20 -9.21
CA THR A 30 -0.79 15.10 -10.21
C THR A 30 -2.14 15.63 -9.74
N ARG A 31 -2.99 14.76 -9.20
CA ARG A 31 -4.28 15.14 -8.63
C ARG A 31 -4.16 16.11 -7.45
N LEU A 32 -3.20 15.89 -6.56
CA LEU A 32 -3.01 16.77 -5.40
C LEU A 32 -2.24 18.05 -5.71
N GLY A 33 -1.58 18.14 -6.87
CA GLY A 33 -0.71 19.26 -7.21
C GLY A 33 0.55 19.36 -6.33
N LYS A 34 0.91 18.29 -5.62
CA LYS A 34 2.10 18.24 -4.75
C LYS A 34 2.74 16.86 -4.75
N ASN A 35 4.05 16.82 -4.53
CA ASN A 35 4.77 15.58 -4.31
C ASN A 35 4.34 14.94 -2.98
N VAL A 36 4.20 13.62 -2.99
CA VAL A 36 3.89 12.83 -1.79
C VAL A 36 4.96 11.78 -1.56
N THR A 37 5.26 11.55 -0.29
CA THR A 37 5.99 10.37 0.18
C THR A 37 4.95 9.31 0.51
N LEU A 38 5.23 8.06 0.15
CA LEU A 38 4.37 6.93 0.47
C LEU A 38 4.96 6.22 1.68
N SER A 39 4.08 5.82 2.60
CA SER A 39 4.36 4.84 3.62
C SER A 39 3.51 3.60 3.34
N PHE A 40 3.99 2.45 3.83
CA PHE A 40 3.36 1.16 3.59
C PHE A 40 2.92 0.55 4.91
N VAL A 41 1.72 -0.03 4.91
CA VAL A 41 1.24 -0.93 5.96
C VAL A 41 1.23 -2.33 5.41
N TYR A 42 1.90 -3.25 6.09
CA TYR A 42 1.86 -4.68 5.79
C TYR A 42 0.89 -5.42 6.70
N THR A 43 -0.01 -6.19 6.12
CA THR A 43 -1.08 -6.90 6.83
C THR A 43 -1.53 -8.16 6.07
N THR A 44 -2.58 -8.83 6.54
CA THR A 44 -3.20 -9.98 5.86
C THR A 44 -4.15 -9.50 4.75
N GLU A 45 -4.49 -10.37 3.80
CA GLU A 45 -5.44 -10.03 2.72
C GLU A 45 -6.77 -9.48 3.24
N VAL A 46 -7.35 -10.16 4.24
CA VAL A 46 -8.66 -9.82 4.80
C VAL A 46 -8.60 -8.44 5.43
N ALA A 47 -7.57 -8.18 6.24
CA ALA A 47 -7.35 -6.89 6.87
C ALA A 47 -7.10 -5.78 5.82
N ALA A 48 -6.36 -6.08 4.75
CA ALA A 48 -6.12 -5.11 3.68
C ALA A 48 -7.43 -4.72 2.97
N ARG A 49 -8.27 -5.71 2.63
CA ARG A 49 -9.57 -5.46 2.00
C ARG A 49 -10.49 -4.63 2.91
N THR A 50 -10.56 -4.97 4.20
CA THR A 50 -11.32 -4.21 5.18
C THR A 50 -10.80 -2.78 5.30
N ALA A 51 -9.49 -2.59 5.48
CA ALA A 51 -8.89 -1.27 5.65
C ALA A 51 -9.02 -0.38 4.42
N VAL A 52 -8.97 -0.94 3.21
CA VAL A 52 -9.19 -0.17 1.96
C VAL A 52 -10.67 0.20 1.80
N SER A 53 -11.59 -0.71 2.15
CA SER A 53 -13.03 -0.46 2.09
C SER A 53 -13.49 0.57 3.12
N GLU A 54 -12.98 0.48 4.34
CA GLU A 54 -13.31 1.38 5.46
C GLU A 54 -12.45 2.64 5.46
N ARG A 55 -11.35 2.64 4.70
CA ARG A 55 -10.30 3.68 4.69
C ARG A 55 -9.73 3.97 6.07
N ASP A 56 -9.56 2.92 6.84
CA ASP A 56 -9.04 2.98 8.19
C ASP A 56 -8.04 1.84 8.42
N ILE A 57 -6.86 2.20 8.91
CA ILE A 57 -5.78 1.26 9.25
C ILE A 57 -5.56 1.14 10.76
N SER A 58 -6.32 1.89 11.58
CA SER A 58 -6.16 1.91 13.03
C SER A 58 -6.57 0.60 13.71
N GLY A 59 -7.47 -0.17 13.09
CA GLY A 59 -7.99 -1.43 13.62
C GLY A 59 -7.29 -2.70 13.10
N VAL A 60 -6.32 -2.60 12.19
CA VAL A 60 -5.70 -3.77 11.56
C VAL A 60 -4.32 -4.08 12.14
N ILE A 61 -4.06 -5.37 12.39
CA ILE A 61 -2.71 -5.86 12.73
C ILE A 61 -1.81 -5.51 11.55
N SER A 62 -0.88 -4.59 11.79
CA SER A 62 -0.09 -3.99 10.74
C SER A 62 1.34 -3.74 11.18
N GLN A 63 2.26 -3.83 10.22
CA GLN A 63 3.60 -3.29 10.35
C GLN A 63 3.72 -2.09 9.41
N VAL A 64 3.83 -0.89 9.97
CA VAL A 64 4.13 0.32 9.20
C VAL A 64 5.62 0.31 8.86
N SER A 65 5.95 0.51 7.60
CA SER A 65 7.32 0.52 7.12
C SER A 65 7.46 1.42 5.89
N ASP A 66 8.65 1.99 5.73
CA ASP A 66 9.04 2.71 4.51
C ASP A 66 9.70 1.79 3.48
N VAL A 67 9.87 0.49 3.82
CA VAL A 67 10.35 -0.54 2.89
C VAL A 67 9.32 -0.75 1.80
N SER A 68 9.78 -0.77 0.56
CA SER A 68 8.94 -0.97 -0.64
C SER A 68 8.35 -2.39 -0.67
N PRO A 69 7.12 -2.58 -1.16
CA PRO A 69 6.43 -3.87 -1.12
C PRO A 69 7.03 -4.94 -2.02
N ASP A 70 8.02 -4.62 -2.84
CA ASP A 70 8.79 -5.59 -3.61
C ASP A 70 9.99 -6.18 -2.86
N GLU A 71 10.31 -5.63 -1.68
CA GLU A 71 11.44 -6.02 -0.82
C GLU A 71 10.91 -6.31 0.59
N LEU A 72 9.77 -6.99 0.70
CA LEU A 72 9.17 -7.29 2.01
C LEU A 72 10.12 -8.16 2.83
N PRO A 73 10.49 -7.74 4.07
CA PRO A 73 11.35 -8.55 4.93
C PRO A 73 10.77 -9.94 5.18
N ALA A 74 11.64 -10.95 5.12
CA ALA A 74 11.24 -12.36 5.25
C ALA A 74 10.45 -12.65 6.54
N ASN A 75 10.82 -12.03 7.66
CA ASN A 75 10.10 -12.17 8.93
C ASN A 75 8.65 -11.66 8.86
N THR A 76 8.39 -10.58 8.12
CA THR A 76 7.04 -10.02 7.92
C THR A 76 6.23 -10.92 7.00
N PHE A 77 6.86 -11.43 5.93
CA PHE A 77 6.23 -12.39 5.02
C PHE A 77 5.89 -13.71 5.71
N ASP A 78 6.83 -14.27 6.47
CA ASP A 78 6.67 -15.54 7.19
C ASP A 78 5.65 -15.42 8.35
N ALA A 79 5.40 -14.20 8.85
CA ALA A 79 4.31 -13.89 9.78
C ALA A 79 2.92 -13.80 9.10
N GLY A 80 2.84 -13.99 7.79
CA GLY A 80 1.58 -13.92 7.02
C GLY A 80 1.12 -12.49 6.67
N LEU A 81 1.97 -11.49 6.88
CA LEU A 81 1.69 -10.09 6.56
C LEU A 81 2.18 -9.76 5.14
N ASN A 82 1.64 -10.46 4.15
CA ASN A 82 2.08 -10.44 2.76
C ASN A 82 1.24 -9.52 1.85
N TRP A 83 0.32 -8.74 2.42
CA TRP A 83 -0.40 -7.70 1.69
C TRP A 83 0.05 -6.33 2.14
N PHE A 84 0.07 -5.37 1.23
CA PHE A 84 0.45 -4.00 1.51
C PHE A 84 -0.67 -3.01 1.18
N ILE A 85 -0.68 -1.90 1.91
CA ILE A 85 -1.47 -0.70 1.61
C ILE A 85 -0.49 0.47 1.56
N ALA A 86 -0.41 1.13 0.43
CA ALA A 86 0.40 2.33 0.23
C ALA A 86 -0.48 3.58 0.39
N PHE A 87 -0.08 4.49 1.27
CA PHE A 87 -0.79 5.73 1.56
C PHE A 87 0.21 6.87 1.76
N PRO A 88 -0.20 8.15 1.66
CA PRO A 88 0.69 9.27 1.92
C PRO A 88 1.18 9.26 3.37
N SER A 89 2.47 9.44 3.62
CA SER A 89 3.04 9.38 4.98
C SER A 89 2.43 10.38 5.98
N ASN A 90 1.86 11.48 5.48
CA ASN A 90 1.18 12.50 6.28
C ASN A 90 -0.35 12.39 6.20
N SER A 91 -0.88 11.21 5.86
CA SER A 91 -2.32 10.97 5.81
C SER A 91 -2.90 10.87 7.22
N SER A 92 -4.12 11.36 7.39
CA SER A 92 -4.93 11.17 8.60
C SER A 92 -6.15 10.36 8.23
N THR A 93 -6.77 9.67 9.19
CA THR A 93 -8.00 8.92 8.93
C THR A 93 -9.15 9.88 8.54
N PRO A 94 -9.95 9.55 7.52
CA PRO A 94 -9.83 8.39 6.62
C PRO A 94 -8.64 8.48 5.67
N ILE A 95 -7.89 7.39 5.53
CA ILE A 95 -6.67 7.37 4.72
C ILE A 95 -6.97 7.41 3.21
N ASP A 96 -6.13 8.13 2.47
CA ASP A 96 -6.11 8.05 1.02
C ASP A 96 -5.22 6.87 0.59
N VAL A 97 -5.83 5.82 0.04
CA VAL A 97 -5.09 4.65 -0.45
C VAL A 97 -4.54 4.92 -1.84
N VAL A 98 -3.24 5.05 -2.00
CA VAL A 98 -2.59 5.27 -3.30
C VAL A 98 -2.51 3.97 -4.12
N GLY A 99 -2.27 2.86 -3.44
CA GLY A 99 -2.21 1.52 -4.04
C GLY A 99 -2.26 0.46 -2.96
N TRP A 100 -2.64 -0.76 -3.31
CA TRP A 100 -2.69 -1.89 -2.37
C TRP A 100 -2.58 -3.20 -3.16
N GLY A 101 -2.15 -4.28 -2.53
CA GLY A 101 -1.93 -5.54 -3.21
C GLY A 101 -1.06 -6.53 -2.46
N LYS A 102 -0.60 -7.57 -3.16
CA LYS A 102 0.35 -8.55 -2.65
C LYS A 102 1.76 -7.99 -2.69
N ALA A 103 2.47 -8.12 -1.58
CA ALA A 103 3.89 -7.83 -1.48
C ALA A 103 4.71 -9.02 -1.98
N ILE A 104 5.92 -8.73 -2.45
CA ILE A 104 6.90 -9.72 -2.89
C ILE A 104 7.95 -9.82 -1.80
N ARG A 105 8.26 -11.07 -1.43
CA ARG A 105 9.32 -11.40 -0.49
C ARG A 105 10.68 -11.02 -1.09
N ALA A 106 11.52 -10.36 -0.29
CA ALA A 106 12.92 -10.09 -0.63
C ALA A 106 13.76 -11.37 -0.84
#